data_AF-A0AAV2IHE9-F1
#
_entry.id   AF-A0AAV2IHE9-F1
#
_cell.length_a   1.000
_cell.length_b   1.000
_cell.length_c   1.000
_cell.angle_alpha   90.00
_cell.angle_beta   90.00
_cell.angle_gamma   90.00
#
_symmetry.space_group_name_H-M   'P 1'
#
loop_
_entity.id
_entity.type
_entity.pdbx_description
1 polymer ?
#
loop_
_entity_poly.entity_id
_entity_poly.type
_entity_poly.pdbx_seq_one_letter_code
_entity_poly.pdbx_strand_id
1 'polypeptide(L)' 'MIPGYDGAIRDADHCVELANSIGYPVMIKASAGGGGKGMRIAHSDEEARSAFRLSQQEAKSSFGDD' A
#
# COMPACT_ATOMS: atom_id res chain seq x y z
N MET A 1 -15.16 13.14 -2.64
CA MET A 1 -14.85 11.77 -2.17
C MET A 1 -13.81 11.22 -3.11
N ILE A 2 -12.64 10.82 -2.62
CA ILE A 2 -11.62 10.18 -3.46
C ILE A 2 -11.95 8.68 -3.47
N PRO A 3 -12.07 8.02 -4.63
CA PRO A 3 -12.29 6.59 -4.69
C PRO A 3 -11.08 5.89 -4.05
N GLY A 4 -11.35 5.05 -3.06
CA GLY A 4 -10.33 4.35 -2.29
C GLY A 4 -10.88 3.03 -1.76
N TYR A 5 -9.96 2.13 -1.43
CA TYR A 5 -10.30 0.84 -0.84
C TYR A 5 -10.13 0.93 0.68
N ASP A 6 -11.23 0.73 1.40
CA ASP A 6 -11.28 0.84 2.87
C ASP A 6 -11.27 -0.55 3.52
N GLY A 7 -10.20 -1.29 3.25
CA GLY A 7 -10.04 -2.67 3.71
C GLY A 7 -8.58 -3.09 3.79
N ALA A 8 -8.35 -4.25 4.42
CA ALA A 8 -7.01 -4.84 4.45
C ALA A 8 -6.63 -5.37 3.06
N ILE A 9 -5.50 -4.92 2.53
CA ILE A 9 -4.87 -5.52 1.37
C ILE A 9 -4.06 -6.72 1.86
N ARG A 10 -4.33 -7.90 1.28
CA ARG A 10 -3.82 -9.20 1.76
C ARG A 10 -2.42 -9.48 1.26
N ASP A 11 -2.17 -9.18 -0.01
CA ASP A 11 -0.95 -9.48 -0.73
C ASP A 11 -0.73 -8.47 -1.87
N ALA A 12 0.41 -8.59 -2.54
CA ALA A 12 0.80 -7.69 -3.63
C ALA A 12 -0.09 -7.80 -4.86
N ASP A 13 -0.69 -8.98 -5.12
CA ASP A 13 -1.54 -9.18 -6.29
C ASP A 13 -2.92 -8.56 -6.06
N HIS A 14 -3.51 -8.72 -4.87
CA HIS A 14 -4.70 -8.01 -4.46
C HIS A 14 -4.49 -6.48 -4.51
N CYS A 15 -3.29 -5.99 -4.17
CA CYS A 15 -2.94 -4.58 -4.32
C CYS A 15 -3.01 -4.11 -5.79
N VAL A 16 -2.53 -4.93 -6.73
CA VAL A 16 -2.55 -4.62 -8.16
C VAL A 16 -3.97 -4.68 -8.72
N GLU A 17 -4.77 -5.68 -8.32
CA GLU A 17 -6.17 -5.80 -8.73
C GLU A 17 -6.96 -4.56 -8.31
N LEU A 18 -6.80 -4.11 -7.06
CA LEU A 18 -7.42 -2.89 -6.57
C LEU A 18 -6.89 -1.65 -7.28
N ALA A 19 -5.59 -1.56 -7.53
CA ALA A 19 -4.99 -0.45 -8.24
C ALA A 19 -5.51 -0.33 -9.68
N ASN A 20 -5.68 -1.45 -10.37
CA ASN A 20 -6.29 -1.51 -11.70
C ASN A 20 -7.78 -1.15 -11.66
N SER A 21 -8.51 -1.56 -10.62
CA SER A 21 -9.91 -1.20 -10.46
C SER A 21 -10.13 0.28 -10.13
N ILE A 22 -9.18 0.93 -9.43
CA ILE A 22 -9.24 2.35 -9.07
C ILE A 22 -8.70 3.23 -10.22
N GLY A 23 -7.67 2.75 -10.91
CA GLY A 23 -6.93 3.48 -11.94
C GLY A 23 -5.68 4.17 -11.39
N TYR A 24 -4.60 4.12 -12.16
CA TYR A 24 -3.32 4.75 -11.82
C TYR A 24 -3.33 6.27 -12.09
N PRO A 25 -2.55 7.06 -11.33
CA PRO A 25 -1.71 6.64 -10.20
C PRO A 25 -2.50 6.40 -8.92
N VAL A 26 -2.04 5.43 -8.11
CA VAL A 26 -2.64 5.11 -6.81
C VAL A 26 -1.68 5.41 -5.66
N MET A 27 -2.23 5.81 -4.51
CA MET A 27 -1.46 6.03 -3.29
C MET A 27 -1.60 4.83 -2.37
N ILE A 28 -0.48 4.17 -2.07
CA ILE A 28 -0.40 3.05 -1.15
C ILE A 28 0.05 3.57 0.22
N LYS A 29 -0.77 3.32 1.24
CA LYS A 29 -0.55 3.74 2.63
C LYS A 29 -0.56 2.52 3.53
N ALA A 30 0.44 2.38 4.40
CA ALA A 30 0.44 1.33 5.42
C ALA A 30 -0.69 1.57 6.44
N SER A 31 -1.59 0.60 6.61
CA SER A 31 -2.74 0.70 7.52
C SER A 31 -2.35 0.70 9.01
N ALA A 32 -1.25 0.05 9.37
CA ALA A 32 -0.81 -0.06 10.76
C ALA A 32 0.08 1.12 11.23
N GLY A 33 0.64 1.91 10.29
CA GLY A 33 1.60 2.99 10.55
C GLY A 33 1.00 4.30 11.05
N GLY A 34 0.70 4.40 12.35
CA GLY A 34 0.44 5.69 13.00
C GLY A 34 1.61 6.66 12.76
N GLY A 35 1.36 7.78 12.07
CA GLY A 35 2.34 8.87 11.92
C GLY A 35 2.62 9.32 10.48
N GLY A 36 1.94 8.78 9.47
CA GLY A 36 2.07 9.29 8.08
C GLY A 36 3.42 8.98 7.40
N LYS A 37 4.27 8.14 8.00
CA LYS A 37 5.50 7.63 7.39
C LYS A 37 5.16 6.34 6.62
N GLY A 38 5.48 6.26 5.33
CA GLY A 38 5.23 5.08 4.49
C GLY A 38 4.09 5.21 3.48
N MET A 39 3.88 6.41 2.93
CA MET A 39 2.99 6.62 1.77
C MET A 39 3.84 6.61 0.49
N ARG A 40 3.44 5.79 -0.49
CA ARG A 40 4.12 5.68 -1.79
C ARG A 40 3.09 5.83 -2.91
N ILE A 41 3.46 6.54 -3.96
CA ILE A 41 2.65 6.64 -5.17
C ILE A 41 3.15 5.56 -6.13
N ALA A 42 2.22 4.79 -6.68
CA ALA A 42 2.49 3.83 -7.74
C ALA A 42 1.81 4.28 -9.03
N HIS A 43 2.55 4.22 -10.13
CA HIS A 43 2.11 4.57 -11.48
C HIS A 43 1.86 3.34 -12.36
N SER A 44 2.19 2.15 -11.86
CA SER A 44 2.06 0.88 -12.59
C SER A 44 1.85 -0.32 -11.65
N ASP A 45 1.50 -1.47 -12.23
CA ASP A 45 1.39 -2.76 -11.53
C ASP A 45 2.68 -3.13 -10.79
N GLU A 46 3.83 -2.93 -11.42
CA GLU A 46 5.13 -3.26 -10.84
C GLU A 46 5.43 -2.36 -9.63
N GLU A 47 5.18 -1.06 -9.77
CA GLU A 47 5.33 -0.11 -8.69
C GLU A 47 4.36 -0.40 -7.54
N ALA A 48 3.11 -0.80 -7.84
CA ALA A 48 2.12 -1.14 -6.83
C ALA A 48 2.55 -2.37 -6.01
N ARG A 49 3.04 -3.43 -6.67
CA ARG A 49 3.58 -4.62 -5.98
C ARG A 49 4.78 -4.25 -5.11
N SER A 50 5.69 -3.44 -5.63
CA SER A 50 6.91 -3.03 -4.93
C SER A 50 6.57 -2.16 -3.71
N ALA A 51 5.72 -1.16 -3.89
CA ALA A 51 5.25 -0.27 -2.83
C ALA A 51 4.53 -1.04 -1.72
N PHE A 52 3.68 -2.02 -2.05
CA PHE A 52 3.03 -2.87 -1.06
C PHE A 52 4.06 -3.65 -0.22
N ARG A 53 5.04 -4.30 -0.86
CA ARG A 53 6.10 -5.05 -0.15
C ARG A 53 6.92 -4.15 0.78
N LEU A 54 7.29 -2.96 0.31
CA LEU A 54 8.04 -2.00 1.12
C LEU A 54 7.21 -1.50 2.30
N SER A 55 5.95 -1.14 2.10
CA SER A 55 5.05 -0.71 3.17
C SER A 55 4.78 -1.82 4.20
N GLN A 56 4.73 -3.09 3.77
CA GLN A 56 4.62 -4.23 4.69
C GLN A 56 5.90 -4.42 5.51
N GLN A 57 7.08 -4.33 4.89
CA GLN A 57 8.37 -4.43 5.59
C GLN A 57 8.55 -3.29 6.59
N GLU A 58 8.22 -2.05 6.23
CA GLU A 58 8.29 -0.89 7.12
C GLU A 58 7.33 -1.02 8.31
N ALA A 59 6.11 -1.51 8.08
CA ALA A 59 5.18 -1.80 9.15
C ALA A 59 5.73 -2.89 10.07
N LYS A 60 6.32 -3.95 9.52
CA LYS A 60 6.92 -5.02 10.33
C LYS A 60 8.10 -4.51 11.17
N SER A 61 8.97 -3.66 10.63
CA SER A 61 10.07 -3.06 11.38
C SER A 61 9.61 -2.00 12.38
N SER A 62 8.57 -1.22 12.07
CA SER A 62 8.10 -0.13 12.95
C SER A 62 7.21 -0.59 14.09
N PHE A 63 6.53 -1.73 13.95
CA PHE A 63 5.65 -2.31 14.97
C PHE A 63 6.19 -3.61 15.58
N GLY A 64 7.36 -4.06 15.14
CA GLY A 64 7.95 -5.35 15.53
C GLY A 64 9.26 -5.25 16.31
N ASP A 65 9.70 -4.07 16.74
CA ASP A 65 10.82 -3.90 17.67
C ASP A 65 10.31 -3.79 19.11
N ASP A 66 10.45 -4.89 19.86
CA ASP A 66 10.89 -4.90 21.27
C ASP A 66 12.32 -5.45 21.29
#